data_AF-A0A238BYI6-F1
#
_entry.id   AF-A0A238BYI6-F1
#
_cell.length_a   1.000
_cell.length_b   1.000
_cell.length_c   1.000
_cell.angle_alpha   90.00
_cell.angle_beta   90.00
_cell.angle_gamma   90.00
#
_symmetry.space_group_name_H-M   'P 1'
#
loop_
_entity.id
_entity.type
_entity.pdbx_description
1 polymer ?
#
loop_
_entity_poly.entity_id
_entity_poly.type
_entity_poly.pdbx_seq_one_letter_code
_entity_poly.pdbx_strand_id
1 'polypeptide(L)'
;MANVNPDSAIAVQVQMEENLIGINTACFQAAVLYTSSRGDRRIRIHTLCLPVTKDLSTIFSQFDVKCAISLLSKMAVERTLMGASLTDSREAMVNTVIDIFGTYNSAVSRMNHTSSMLSPISSIRLLPLYVLGMLKHNETDPPRLHLSFEHINRNGVYLLDTGSYVYIYISSNVESSIIKRLFDVNTFETIDDEATRKH
;
A
#
# COMPACT_ATOMS: atom_id res chain seq x y z
N MET A 1 9.89 13.44 12.19
CA MET A 1 8.93 12.37 12.57
C MET A 1 9.19 12.03 14.04
N ALA A 2 8.16 12.03 14.88
CA ALA A 2 8.32 11.85 16.32
C ALA A 2 8.66 10.40 16.72
N ASN A 3 8.19 9.43 15.94
CA ASN A 3 8.50 8.01 16.11
C ASN A 3 8.53 7.35 14.72
N VAL A 4 9.53 6.50 14.47
CA VAL A 4 9.68 5.72 13.23
C VAL A 4 9.96 4.28 13.65
N ASN A 5 9.05 3.36 13.32
CA ASN A 5 9.18 1.95 13.62
C ASN A 5 9.61 1.16 12.35
N PRO A 6 10.00 -0.12 12.47
CA PRO A 6 10.41 -0.93 11.32
C PRO A 6 9.32 -1.08 10.23
N ASP A 7 8.05 -0.94 10.61
CA ASP A 7 6.90 -1.07 9.69
C ASP A 7 6.52 0.25 9.02
N SER A 8 7.19 1.35 9.39
CA SER A 8 6.97 2.68 8.83
C SER A 8 7.60 2.77 7.44
N ALA A 9 6.77 3.05 6.43
CA ALA A 9 7.23 3.28 5.06
C ALA A 9 7.01 4.73 4.63
N ILE A 10 8.07 5.37 4.15
CA ILE A 10 8.03 6.70 3.51
C ILE A 10 8.16 6.47 2.01
N ALA A 11 7.31 7.14 1.23
CA ALA A 11 7.44 7.17 -0.22
C ALA A 11 7.81 8.59 -0.66
N VAL A 12 8.67 8.69 -1.67
CA VAL A 12 9.16 9.97 -2.20
C VAL A 12 8.95 9.94 -3.70
N GLN A 13 8.25 10.93 -4.23
CA GLN A 13 8.18 11.18 -5.65
C GLN A 13 9.35 12.08 -6.05
N VAL A 14 10.08 11.69 -7.10
CA VAL A 14 11.22 12.45 -7.62
C VAL A 14 10.90 12.89 -9.03
N GLN A 15 11.19 14.16 -9.35
CA GLN A 15 11.09 14.73 -10.68
C GLN A 15 12.47 15.14 -11.18
N MET A 16 12.72 14.91 -12.46
CA MET A 16 13.95 15.32 -13.13
C MET A 16 13.78 16.73 -13.70
N GLU A 17 14.55 17.69 -13.21
CA GLU A 17 14.53 19.08 -13.71
C GLU A 17 15.52 19.30 -14.88
N GLU A 18 16.64 18.56 -14.89
CA GLU A 18 17.70 18.68 -15.88
C GLU A 18 17.97 17.36 -16.61
N ASN A 19 18.46 17.43 -17.85
CA ASN A 19 18.78 16.24 -18.63
C ASN A 19 20.03 15.52 -18.12
N LEU A 20 19.95 14.20 -17.96
CA LEU A 20 21.05 13.36 -17.48
C LEU A 20 22.05 12.96 -18.59
N ILE A 21 22.38 13.88 -19.49
CA ILE A 21 23.28 13.59 -20.62
C ILE A 21 24.70 13.33 -20.11
N GLY A 22 25.30 12.21 -20.53
CA GLY A 22 26.64 11.81 -20.12
C GLY A 22 26.70 11.15 -18.73
N ILE A 23 25.57 11.01 -18.06
CA ILE A 23 25.46 10.33 -16.76
C ILE A 23 24.99 8.90 -16.98
N ASN A 24 25.72 7.92 -16.46
CA ASN A 24 25.39 6.49 -16.59
C ASN A 24 24.65 5.94 -15.36
N THR A 25 24.71 6.64 -14.23
CA THR A 25 24.15 6.17 -12.96
C THR A 25 23.63 7.36 -12.15
N ALA A 26 22.40 7.26 -11.68
CA ALA A 26 21.81 8.19 -10.72
C ALA A 26 21.83 7.55 -9.33
N CYS A 27 22.35 8.24 -8.32
CA CYS A 27 22.39 7.73 -6.96
C CYS A 27 21.49 8.56 -6.04
N PHE A 28 20.72 7.87 -5.22
CA PHE A 28 19.84 8.42 -4.20
C PHE A 28 20.40 8.03 -2.84
N GLN A 29 20.51 9.01 -1.96
CA GLN A 29 20.93 8.78 -0.58
C GLN A 29 19.88 9.31 0.38
N ALA A 30 19.32 8.43 1.20
CA ALA A 30 18.42 8.76 2.28
C ALA A 30 19.17 8.63 3.60
N ALA A 31 19.16 9.70 4.41
CA ALA A 31 19.76 9.71 5.73
C ALA A 31 18.69 10.00 6.79
N VAL A 32 18.64 9.15 7.81
CA VAL A 32 17.76 9.31 8.97
C VAL A 32 18.61 9.50 10.21
N LEU A 33 18.51 10.68 10.83
CA LEU A 33 19.05 10.96 12.15
C LEU A 33 17.99 10.60 13.20
N TYR A 34 18.37 9.77 14.17
CA TYR A 34 17.46 9.32 15.22
C TYR A 34 18.19 9.09 16.56
N THR A 35 17.43 9.12 17.64
CA THR A 35 17.89 8.63 18.95
C THR A 35 17.37 7.21 19.12
N SER A 36 18.27 6.26 19.36
CA SER A 36 17.90 4.87 19.59
C SER A 36 17.15 4.70 20.92
N SER A 37 16.45 3.57 21.11
CA SER A 37 15.83 3.22 22.39
C SER A 37 16.82 3.10 23.56
N ARG A 38 18.12 3.01 23.25
CA ARG A 38 19.21 3.00 24.24
C ARG A 38 19.72 4.40 24.60
N GLY A 39 19.16 5.46 24.01
CA GLY A 39 19.57 6.85 24.25
C GLY A 39 20.67 7.39 23.32
N ASP A 40 21.30 6.54 22.49
CA ASP A 40 22.36 6.99 21.59
C ASP A 40 21.80 7.75 20.37
N ARG A 41 22.41 8.88 20.01
CA ARG A 41 22.19 9.55 18.72
C ARG A 41 22.90 8.79 17.61
N ARG A 42 22.17 8.41 16.56
CA ARG A 42 22.67 7.60 15.44
C ARG A 42 22.19 8.16 14.11
N ILE A 43 22.95 7.88 13.06
CA ILE A 43 22.58 8.15 11.67
C ILE A 43 22.50 6.81 10.95
N ARG A 44 21.39 6.58 10.23
CA ARG A 44 21.25 5.46 9.28
C ARG A 44 21.22 6.04 7.87
N ILE A 45 22.03 5.46 6.98
CA ILE A 45 22.14 5.90 5.59
C ILE A 45 21.79 4.74 4.68
N HIS A 46 20.91 4.98 3.72
CA HIS A 46 20.63 4.08 2.61
C HIS A 46 21.05 4.75 1.30
N THR A 47 21.86 4.05 0.51
CA THR A 47 22.29 4.50 -0.81
C THR A 47 21.76 3.53 -1.86
N LEU A 48 21.08 4.06 -2.88
CA LEU A 48 20.57 3.32 -4.02
C LEU A 48 21.15 3.95 -5.29
N CYS A 49 21.81 3.16 -6.14
CA CYS A 49 22.33 3.64 -7.42
C CYS A 49 21.64 2.89 -8.57
N LEU A 50 21.05 3.64 -9.50
CA LEU A 50 20.26 3.12 -10.60
C LEU A 50 20.91 3.50 -11.94
N PRO A 51 20.97 2.59 -12.92
CA PRO A 51 21.48 2.91 -14.24
C PRO A 51 20.54 3.90 -14.95
N VAL A 52 21.14 4.85 -15.68
CA VAL A 52 20.41 5.78 -16.53
C VAL A 52 20.36 5.22 -17.95
N THR A 53 19.17 5.20 -18.55
CA THR A 53 18.99 4.74 -19.93
C THR A 53 18.11 5.71 -20.71
N LYS A 54 18.39 5.82 -22.01
CA LYS A 54 17.54 6.54 -22.97
C LYS A 54 16.53 5.62 -23.66
N ASP A 55 16.71 4.31 -23.51
CA ASP A 55 15.86 3.32 -24.14
C ASP A 55 14.60 3.08 -23.30
N LEU A 56 13.45 3.42 -23.88
CA LEU A 56 12.14 3.21 -23.27
C LEU A 56 11.84 1.72 -23.05
N SER A 57 12.35 0.82 -23.90
CA SER A 57 12.07 -0.61 -23.75
C SER A 57 12.66 -1.16 -22.44
N THR A 58 13.88 -0.72 -22.10
CA THR A 58 14.54 -0.99 -20.83
C THR A 58 13.73 -0.44 -19.65
N ILE A 59 13.23 0.80 -19.73
CA ILE A 59 12.40 1.42 -18.68
C ILE A 59 11.15 0.60 -18.39
N PHE A 60 10.40 0.20 -19.43
CA PHE A 60 9.18 -0.60 -19.26
C PHE A 60 9.45 -2.04 -18.79
N SER A 61 10.62 -2.59 -19.09
CA SER A 61 11.03 -3.92 -18.61
C SER A 61 11.39 -3.92 -17.12
N GLN A 62 11.97 -2.82 -16.63
CA GLN A 62 12.45 -2.65 -15.25
C GLN A 62 11.41 -2.00 -14.32
N PHE A 63 10.19 -1.79 -14.81
CA PHE A 63 9.13 -1.13 -14.05
C PHE A 63 8.71 -1.96 -12.83
N ASP A 64 8.93 -1.42 -11.63
CA ASP A 64 8.46 -2.02 -10.37
C ASP A 64 7.02 -1.60 -10.07
N VAL A 65 6.09 -2.51 -10.37
CA VAL A 65 4.67 -2.31 -10.14
C VAL A 65 4.33 -2.17 -8.65
N LYS A 66 5.03 -2.88 -7.76
CA LYS A 66 4.72 -2.83 -6.32
C LYS A 66 5.09 -1.47 -5.76
N CYS A 67 6.26 -0.95 -6.14
CA CYS A 67 6.69 0.39 -5.77
C CYS A 67 5.73 1.46 -6.31
N ALA A 68 5.36 1.38 -7.60
CA ALA A 68 4.43 2.31 -8.22
C ALA A 68 3.06 2.33 -7.52
N ILE A 69 2.50 1.16 -7.22
CA ILE A 69 1.21 1.04 -6.52
C ILE A 69 1.31 1.55 -5.08
N SER A 70 2.41 1.27 -4.38
CA SER A 70 2.62 1.77 -3.02
C SER A 70 2.77 3.30 -2.98
N LEU A 71 3.36 3.92 -4.00
CA LEU A 71 3.45 5.37 -4.10
C LEU A 71 2.07 5.96 -4.45
N LEU A 72 1.41 5.41 -5.45
CA LEU A 72 0.09 5.88 -5.91
C LEU A 72 -0.96 5.80 -4.80
N SER A 73 -0.95 4.75 -3.97
CA SER A 73 -1.85 4.63 -2.83
C SER A 73 -1.61 5.72 -1.77
N LYS A 74 -0.34 6.00 -1.45
CA LYS A 74 0.03 7.07 -0.50
C LYS A 74 -0.39 8.45 -1.02
N MET A 75 -0.17 8.72 -2.30
CA MET A 75 -0.59 9.98 -2.94
C MET A 75 -2.12 10.13 -2.94
N ALA A 76 -2.88 9.06 -3.21
CA ALA A 76 -4.33 9.08 -3.18
C ALA A 76 -4.86 9.36 -1.76
N VAL A 77 -4.29 8.71 -0.73
CA VAL A 77 -4.64 8.95 0.68
C VAL A 77 -4.32 10.39 1.08
N GLU A 78 -3.11 10.88 0.79
CA GLU A 78 -2.70 12.25 1.09
C GLU A 78 -3.63 13.28 0.44
N ARG A 79 -3.98 13.08 -0.83
CA ARG A 79 -4.92 13.94 -1.57
C ARG A 79 -6.30 13.99 -0.89
N THR A 80 -6.79 12.85 -0.42
CA THR A 80 -8.07 12.75 0.27
C THR A 80 -8.01 13.45 1.65
N LEU A 81 -6.90 13.29 2.39
CA LEU A 81 -6.67 13.96 3.66
C LEU A 81 -6.56 15.49 3.52
N MET A 82 -6.08 15.97 2.37
CA MET A 82 -6.04 17.39 2.02
C MET A 82 -7.40 17.97 1.60
N GLY A 83 -8.48 17.16 1.62
CA GLY A 83 -9.85 17.61 1.38
C GLY A 83 -10.37 17.39 -0.04
N ALA A 84 -9.62 16.71 -0.91
CA ALA A 84 -10.15 16.28 -2.21
C ALA A 84 -11.19 15.18 -2.03
N SER A 85 -12.15 15.10 -2.96
CA SER A 85 -13.14 14.02 -2.91
C SER A 85 -12.51 12.66 -3.23
N LEU A 86 -13.11 11.59 -2.70
CA LEU A 86 -12.71 10.22 -3.04
C LEU A 86 -12.87 9.95 -4.54
N THR A 87 -13.88 10.54 -5.18
CA THR A 87 -14.10 10.43 -6.63
C THR A 87 -12.94 11.01 -7.43
N ASP A 88 -12.46 12.20 -7.07
CA ASP A 88 -11.32 12.83 -7.75
C ASP A 88 -10.04 12.01 -7.58
N SER A 89 -9.84 11.44 -6.38
CA SER A 89 -8.68 10.58 -6.11
C SER A 89 -8.73 9.28 -6.92
N ARG A 90 -9.92 8.65 -7.03
CA ARG A 90 -10.13 7.47 -7.87
C ARG A 90 -9.87 7.78 -9.35
N GLU A 91 -10.37 8.92 -9.84
CA GLU A 91 -10.16 9.35 -11.22
C GLU A 91 -8.67 9.61 -11.51
N ALA A 92 -7.96 10.28 -10.61
CA ALA A 92 -6.51 10.51 -10.74
C ALA A 92 -5.71 9.19 -10.84
N MET A 93 -6.10 8.17 -10.08
CA MET A 93 -5.47 6.85 -10.14
C MET A 93 -5.74 6.15 -11.48
N VAL A 94 -6.96 6.25 -12.01
CA VAL A 94 -7.31 5.71 -13.33
C VAL A 94 -6.54 6.44 -14.43
N ASN A 95 -6.48 7.78 -14.38
CA ASN A 95 -5.75 8.60 -15.34
C ASN A 95 -4.25 8.26 -15.35
N THR A 96 -3.65 7.99 -14.18
CA THR A 96 -2.26 7.53 -14.09
C THR A 96 -2.03 6.23 -14.89
N VAL A 97 -2.96 5.28 -14.83
CA VAL A 97 -2.87 4.03 -15.61
C VAL A 97 -3.03 4.32 -17.10
N ILE A 98 -4.00 5.17 -17.47
CA ILE A 98 -4.24 5.57 -18.86
C ILE A 98 -2.97 6.22 -19.45
N ASP A 99 -2.33 7.12 -18.72
CA ASP A 99 -1.13 7.84 -19.16
C ASP A 99 0.06 6.88 -19.36
N ILE A 100 0.28 5.96 -18.43
CA ILE A 100 1.35 4.97 -18.51
C ILE A 100 1.16 4.05 -19.73
N PHE A 101 -0.05 3.52 -19.93
CA PHE A 101 -0.34 2.63 -21.06
C PHE A 101 -0.42 3.38 -22.39
N GLY A 102 -0.90 4.63 -22.40
CA GLY A 102 -0.90 5.50 -23.57
C GLY A 102 0.53 5.83 -24.02
N THR A 103 1.42 6.12 -23.06
CA THR A 103 2.85 6.34 -23.32
C THR A 103 3.52 5.06 -23.84
N TYR A 104 3.22 3.91 -23.25
CA TYR A 104 3.74 2.62 -23.71
C TYR A 104 3.33 2.31 -25.15
N ASN A 105 2.04 2.35 -25.47
CA ASN A 105 1.55 2.08 -26.82
C ASN A 105 2.17 3.06 -27.83
N SER A 106 2.26 4.34 -27.47
CA SER A 106 2.89 5.35 -28.32
C SER A 106 4.40 5.13 -28.54
N ALA A 107 5.09 4.51 -27.58
CA ALA A 107 6.48 4.11 -27.72
C ALA A 107 6.63 2.88 -28.62
N VAL A 108 5.77 1.87 -28.44
CA VAL A 108 5.81 0.62 -29.23
C VAL A 108 5.37 0.84 -30.68
N SER A 109 4.35 1.64 -30.94
CA SER A 109 3.92 1.98 -32.30
C SER A 109 5.03 2.69 -33.11
N ARG A 110 5.88 3.47 -32.44
CA ARG A 110 7.07 4.07 -33.06
C ARG A 110 8.14 3.05 -33.45
N MET A 111 8.21 1.92 -32.75
CA MET A 111 9.19 0.86 -33.00
C MET A 111 8.71 -0.16 -34.04
N ASN A 112 7.42 -0.50 -34.04
CA ASN A 112 6.89 -1.64 -34.80
C ASN A 112 5.93 -1.25 -35.95
N HIS A 113 5.68 0.04 -36.21
CA HIS A 113 4.74 0.52 -37.23
C HIS A 113 3.31 -0.06 -37.13
N THR A 114 2.93 -0.64 -35.99
CA THR A 114 1.63 -1.28 -35.76
C THR A 114 0.72 -0.37 -34.94
N SER A 115 -0.52 -0.19 -35.39
CA SER A 115 -1.56 0.64 -34.76
C SER A 115 -2.47 -0.12 -33.77
N SER A 116 -2.11 -1.35 -33.37
CA SER A 116 -2.86 -2.11 -32.37
C SER A 116 -2.40 -1.79 -30.95
N MET A 117 -3.35 -1.70 -30.01
CA MET A 117 -3.03 -1.66 -28.58
C MET A 117 -2.35 -2.98 -28.19
N LEU A 118 -1.08 -2.91 -27.82
CA LEU A 118 -0.32 -4.05 -27.36
C LEU A 118 -0.30 -4.03 -25.83
N SER A 119 -0.79 -5.10 -25.22
CA SER A 119 -0.63 -5.28 -23.78
C SER A 119 0.86 -5.53 -23.49
N PRO A 120 1.51 -4.72 -22.63
CA PRO A 120 2.88 -4.98 -22.20
C PRO A 120 3.05 -6.42 -21.73
N ILE A 121 4.16 -7.08 -22.06
CA ILE A 121 4.44 -8.46 -21.62
C ILE A 121 5.14 -8.46 -20.24
N SER A 122 5.64 -7.31 -19.79
CA SER A 122 6.31 -7.15 -18.51
C SER A 122 5.33 -6.95 -17.34
N SER A 123 5.90 -6.82 -16.14
CA SER A 123 5.21 -6.59 -14.86
C SER A 123 4.10 -5.54 -14.97
N ILE A 124 4.30 -4.47 -15.74
CA ILE A 124 3.38 -3.33 -15.92
C ILE A 124 1.97 -3.73 -16.36
N ARG A 125 1.77 -4.92 -16.97
CA ARG A 125 0.44 -5.48 -17.25
C ARG A 125 -0.43 -5.65 -16.01
N LEU A 126 0.19 -5.85 -14.85
CA LEU A 126 -0.52 -6.01 -13.57
C LEU A 126 -1.00 -4.68 -12.98
N LEU A 127 -0.47 -3.55 -13.46
CA LEU A 127 -0.80 -2.23 -12.91
C LEU A 127 -2.32 -1.92 -12.90
N PRO A 128 -3.08 -2.16 -13.99
CA PRO A 128 -4.53 -1.95 -13.98
C PRO A 128 -5.26 -2.85 -12.97
N LEU A 129 -4.79 -4.08 -12.75
CA LEU A 129 -5.38 -5.01 -11.79
C LEU A 129 -5.17 -4.53 -10.34
N TYR A 130 -3.98 -4.06 -10.01
CA TYR A 130 -3.70 -3.48 -8.69
C TYR A 130 -4.50 -2.20 -8.46
N VAL A 131 -4.59 -1.31 -9.46
CA VAL A 131 -5.41 -0.10 -9.35
C VAL A 131 -6.88 -0.46 -9.17
N LEU A 132 -7.41 -1.41 -9.94
CA LEU A 132 -8.76 -1.91 -9.73
C LEU A 132 -8.97 -2.48 -8.32
N GLY A 133 -7.99 -3.21 -7.78
CA GLY A 133 -8.00 -3.69 -6.40
C GLY A 133 -8.13 -2.56 -5.38
N MET A 134 -7.36 -1.47 -5.56
CA MET A 134 -7.46 -0.28 -4.70
C MET A 134 -8.82 0.42 -4.85
N LEU A 135 -9.35 0.52 -6.07
CA LEU A 135 -10.65 1.16 -6.33
C LEU A 135 -11.82 0.38 -5.72
N LYS A 136 -11.69 -0.95 -5.65
CA LYS A 136 -12.67 -1.86 -5.04
C LYS A 136 -12.50 -2.04 -3.53
N HIS A 137 -11.46 -1.45 -2.94
CA HIS A 137 -11.30 -1.50 -1.50
C HIS A 137 -12.45 -0.74 -0.84
N ASN A 138 -13.37 -1.49 -0.24
CA ASN A 138 -14.52 -0.92 0.44
C ASN A 138 -14.07 -0.35 1.78
N GLU A 139 -14.63 0.80 2.17
CA GLU A 139 -14.47 1.40 3.52
C GLU A 139 -15.03 0.51 4.65
N THR A 140 -15.56 -0.66 4.32
CA THR A 140 -16.16 -1.61 5.28
C THR A 140 -15.14 -2.47 6.00
N ASP A 141 -13.86 -2.42 5.62
CA ASP A 141 -12.83 -3.08 6.42
C ASP A 141 -12.71 -2.36 7.76
N PRO A 142 -12.91 -3.06 8.89
CA PRO A 142 -12.87 -2.42 10.19
C PRO A 142 -11.51 -1.75 10.39
N PRO A 143 -11.47 -0.53 10.97
CA PRO A 143 -10.24 0.22 11.13
C PRO A 143 -9.22 -0.61 11.93
N ARG A 144 -7.98 -0.65 11.42
CA ARG A 144 -6.87 -1.29 12.14
C ARG A 144 -6.55 -0.47 13.38
N LEU A 145 -6.86 -1.03 14.54
CA LEU A 145 -6.54 -0.40 15.82
C LEU A 145 -5.08 -0.68 16.19
N HIS A 146 -4.44 0.29 16.84
CA HIS A 146 -3.14 0.05 17.44
C HIS A 146 -3.25 -1.04 18.51
N LEU A 147 -2.19 -1.86 18.63
CA LEU A 147 -2.05 -2.93 19.61
C LEU A 147 -1.86 -2.35 21.03
N SER A 148 -2.90 -1.72 21.56
CA SER A 148 -2.95 -1.17 22.91
C SER A 148 -4.34 -1.41 23.49
N PHE A 149 -4.38 -1.85 24.74
CA PHE A 149 -5.61 -2.14 25.47
C PHE A 149 -6.56 -0.94 25.54
N GLU A 150 -6.04 0.29 25.45
CA GLU A 150 -6.83 1.52 25.48
C GLU A 150 -7.83 1.65 24.31
N HIS A 151 -7.64 0.91 23.22
CA HIS A 151 -8.51 0.91 22.05
C HIS A 151 -9.59 -0.19 22.10
N ILE A 152 -9.66 -0.97 23.19
CA ILE A 152 -10.62 -2.05 23.39
C ILE A 152 -11.82 -1.54 24.21
N ASN A 153 -12.98 -1.51 23.58
CA ASN A 153 -14.25 -1.17 24.20
C ASN A 153 -14.89 -2.42 24.83
N ARG A 154 -15.51 -2.24 26.00
CA ARG A 154 -16.19 -3.33 26.75
C ARG A 154 -17.38 -3.97 26.01
N ASN A 155 -17.87 -3.33 24.95
CA ASN A 155 -19.01 -3.79 24.16
C ASN A 155 -18.58 -4.17 22.72
N GLY A 156 -17.27 -4.32 22.46
CA GLY A 156 -16.71 -4.56 21.14
C GLY A 156 -16.32 -6.02 20.88
N VAL A 157 -16.30 -6.38 19.60
CA VAL A 157 -15.73 -7.62 19.05
C VAL A 157 -14.53 -7.23 18.17
N TYR A 158 -13.41 -7.92 18.35
CA TYR A 158 -12.14 -7.58 17.71
C TYR A 158 -11.50 -8.81 17.08
N LEU A 159 -10.85 -8.62 15.95
CA LEU A 159 -10.07 -9.66 15.28
C LEU A 159 -8.59 -9.28 15.39
N LEU A 160 -7.78 -10.16 15.96
CA LEU A 160 -6.34 -9.97 16.11
C LEU A 160 -5.61 -11.01 15.26
N ASP A 161 -4.93 -10.55 14.22
CA ASP A 161 -4.09 -11.38 13.38
C ASP A 161 -2.63 -11.29 13.85
N THR A 162 -2.04 -12.44 14.20
CA THR A 162 -0.62 -12.55 14.61
C THR A 162 0.25 -13.14 13.50
N GLY A 163 -0.30 -13.37 12.31
CA GLY A 163 0.35 -14.01 11.17
C GLY A 163 0.47 -15.54 11.28
N SER A 164 0.41 -16.11 12.49
CA SER A 164 0.35 -17.56 12.73
C SER A 164 -0.99 -18.02 13.28
N TYR A 165 -1.70 -17.15 13.99
CA TYR A 165 -3.02 -17.40 14.54
C TYR A 165 -3.88 -16.14 14.41
N VAL A 166 -5.16 -16.35 14.16
CA VAL A 166 -6.18 -15.30 14.21
C VAL A 166 -7.00 -15.53 15.47
N TYR A 167 -7.03 -14.51 16.34
CA TYR A 167 -7.85 -14.52 17.55
C TYR A 167 -9.09 -13.66 17.34
N ILE A 168 -10.24 -14.15 17.77
CA ILE A 168 -11.45 -13.34 17.90
C ILE A 168 -11.60 -13.02 19.38
N TYR A 169 -11.44 -11.75 19.74
CA TYR A 169 -11.64 -11.27 21.10
C TYR A 169 -13.04 -10.65 21.24
N ILE A 170 -13.83 -11.18 22.16
CA ILE A 170 -15.20 -10.77 22.41
C ILE A 170 -15.25 -10.22 23.83
N SER A 171 -15.73 -8.99 23.98
CA SER A 171 -15.89 -8.41 25.31
C SER A 171 -17.17 -8.90 25.98
N SER A 172 -17.18 -8.97 27.31
CA SER A 172 -18.30 -9.54 28.07
C SER A 172 -19.63 -8.79 27.96
N ASN A 173 -19.63 -7.55 27.45
CA ASN A 173 -20.82 -6.70 27.35
C ASN A 173 -21.25 -6.43 25.89
N VAL A 174 -20.88 -7.33 24.97
CA VAL A 174 -21.35 -7.31 23.57
C VAL A 174 -22.85 -7.67 23.53
N GLU A 175 -23.60 -6.99 22.66
CA GLU A 175 -25.03 -7.21 22.52
C GLU A 175 -25.36 -8.64 22.06
N SER A 176 -26.33 -9.29 22.70
CA SER A 176 -26.77 -10.66 22.36
C SER A 176 -27.18 -10.83 20.90
N SER A 177 -27.67 -9.78 20.23
CA SER A 177 -28.02 -9.81 18.80
C SER A 177 -26.81 -10.02 17.90
N ILE A 178 -25.65 -9.46 18.27
CA ILE A 178 -24.37 -9.62 17.56
C ILE A 178 -23.82 -11.01 17.83
N ILE A 179 -23.84 -11.44 19.10
CA ILE A 179 -23.37 -12.78 19.52
C ILE A 179 -24.15 -13.86 18.77
N LYS A 180 -25.48 -13.74 18.71
CA LYS A 180 -26.34 -14.66 17.97
C LYS A 180 -26.06 -14.67 16.47
N ARG A 181 -25.80 -13.52 15.86
CA ARG A 181 -25.46 -13.43 14.44
C ARG A 181 -24.09 -14.06 14.11
N LEU A 182 -23.11 -13.94 14.99
CA LEU A 182 -21.74 -14.36 14.73
C LEU A 182 -21.46 -15.82 15.12
N PHE A 183 -22.05 -16.27 16.24
CA PHE A 183 -21.73 -17.56 16.86
C PHE A 183 -22.93 -18.49 17.01
N ASP A 184 -24.12 -18.06 16.57
CA ASP A 184 -25.39 -18.79 16.70
C ASP A 184 -25.76 -19.18 18.16
N VAL A 185 -25.23 -18.43 19.13
CA VAL A 185 -25.53 -18.59 20.56
C VAL A 185 -26.22 -17.35 21.15
N ASN A 186 -26.97 -17.53 22.24
CA ASN A 186 -27.82 -16.45 22.77
C ASN A 186 -27.10 -15.48 23.70
N THR A 187 -26.01 -15.91 24.35
CA THR A 187 -25.29 -15.11 25.36
C THR A 187 -23.79 -15.37 25.32
N PHE A 188 -23.01 -14.40 25.80
CA PHE A 188 -21.55 -14.48 25.88
C PHE A 188 -21.05 -15.72 26.63
N GLU A 189 -21.72 -16.10 27.72
CA GLU A 189 -21.35 -17.25 28.57
C GLU A 189 -21.49 -18.61 27.88
N THR A 190 -22.22 -18.67 26.77
CA THR A 190 -22.47 -19.92 26.02
C THR A 190 -21.55 -20.09 24.82
N ILE A 191 -20.60 -19.17 24.63
CA ILE A 191 -19.57 -19.29 23.60
C ILE A 191 -18.58 -20.37 24.04
N ASP A 192 -18.40 -21.39 23.21
CA ASP A 192 -17.46 -22.47 23.47
C ASP A 192 -16.02 -22.02 23.13
N ASP A 193 -15.19 -21.88 24.17
CA ASP A 193 -13.78 -21.51 24.04
C ASP A 193 -12.93 -22.59 23.36
N GLU A 194 -13.38 -23.85 23.32
CA GLU A 194 -12.61 -24.97 22.75
C GLU A 194 -12.94 -25.27 21.27
N ALA A 195 -14.15 -24.95 20.81
CA ALA A 195 -14.57 -25.17 19.41
C ALA A 195 -13.72 -24.38 18.40
N THR A 196 -13.17 -23.24 18.82
CA THR A 196 -12.48 -22.27 17.94
C THR A 196 -10.97 -22.55 17.77
N ARG A 197 -10.43 -23.62 18.37
CA ARG A 197 -9.02 -24.06 18.24
C ARG A 197 -8.75 -25.06 17.10
N LYS A 198 -9.76 -25.39 16.29
CA LYS A 198 -9.60 -26.31 15.15
C LYS A 198 -9.44 -25.54 13.85
N HIS A 199 -8.20 -25.17 13.55
CA HIS A 199 -7.48 -25.31 12.26
C HIS A 199 -6.31 -24.33 12.17
#